data_AF-A0A3R9EE55-F1
#
_entry.id   AF-A0A3R9EE55-F1
#
_cell.length_a   1.000
_cell.length_b   1.000
_cell.length_c   1.000
_cell.angle_alpha   90.00
_cell.angle_beta   90.00
_cell.angle_gamma   90.00
#
_symmetry.space_group_name_H-M   'P 1'
#
loop_
_entity.id
_entity.type
_entity.pdbx_description
1 polymer ?
#
loop_
_entity_poly.entity_id
_entity_poly.type
_entity_poly.pdbx_seq_one_letter_code
_entity_poly.pdbx_strand_id
1 'polypeptide(L)' 'MRKVDFDFAQYIRSMSEQQLQNFAIASGTTTNYIKLHLIYKKKIPRPEMIDSLVIAAEGGFSKHQFVSWLYDLEVA' A
#
# COMPACT_ATOMS: atom_id res chain seq x y z
N MET A 1 2.37 -11.78 -20.84
CA MET A 1 1.72 -10.93 -19.83
C MET A 1 2.74 -10.58 -18.77
N ARG A 2 2.92 -9.28 -18.44
CA ARG A 2 3.80 -8.85 -17.35
C ARG A 2 2.97 -8.75 -16.08
N LYS A 3 3.44 -9.37 -14.99
CA LYS A 3 2.93 -9.06 -13.65
C LYS A 3 3.17 -7.57 -13.38
N VAL A 4 2.30 -6.96 -12.57
CA VAL A 4 2.65 -5.67 -11.97
C VAL A 4 3.87 -5.92 -11.08
N ASP A 5 5.00 -5.29 -11.41
CA ASP A 5 6.26 -5.41 -10.66
C ASP A 5 6.24 -4.59 -9.35
N PHE A 6 5.09 -4.54 -8.67
CA PHE A 6 4.91 -3.82 -7.41
C PHE A 6 4.41 -4.78 -6.34
N ASP A 7 5.10 -4.80 -5.20
CA ASP A 7 4.68 -5.50 -4.00
C ASP A 7 4.58 -4.53 -2.82
N PHE A 8 3.36 -4.21 -2.40
CA PHE A 8 3.13 -3.30 -1.28
C PHE A 8 3.72 -3.84 0.03
N ALA A 9 3.72 -5.16 0.24
CA ALA A 9 4.30 -5.74 1.44
C ALA A 9 5.82 -5.54 1.48
N GLN A 10 6.50 -5.66 0.34
CA GLN A 10 7.93 -5.35 0.25
C GLN A 10 8.20 -3.85 0.42
N TYR A 11 7.39 -3.00 -0.22
CA TYR A 11 7.47 -1.55 -0.06
C TYR A 11 7.42 -1.14 1.42
N ILE A 12 6.43 -1.63 2.17
CA ILE A 12 6.31 -1.36 3.61
C ILE A 12 7.48 -1.94 4.41
N ARG A 13 7.98 -3.13 4.08
CA ARG A 13 9.11 -3.76 4.79
C ARG A 13 10.45 -3.06 4.55
N SER A 14 10.58 -2.32 3.45
CA SER A 14 11.77 -1.51 3.18
C SER A 14 11.84 -0.21 3.99
N MET A 15 10.72 0.21 4.60
CA MET A 15 10.68 1.40 5.45
C MET A 15 11.28 1.12 6.83
N SER A 16 12.03 2.10 7.35
CA SER A 16 12.32 2.18 8.78
C SER A 16 11.04 2.39 9.58
N GLU A 17 11.10 2.14 10.89
CA GLU A 17 9.96 2.31 11.78
C GLU A 17 9.42 3.74 11.78
N GLN A 18 10.31 4.74 11.77
CA GLN A 18 9.94 6.15 11.69
C GLN A 18 9.26 6.50 10.36
N GLN A 19 9.79 6.00 9.23
CA GLN A 19 9.17 6.22 7.92
C GLN A 19 7.78 5.60 7.84
N LEU A 20 7.61 4.38 8.37
CA LEU A 20 6.30 3.73 8.41
C LEU A 20 5.31 4.48 9.31
N GLN A 21 5.77 5.02 10.44
CA GLN A 21 4.93 5.82 11.32
C GLN A 21 4.47 7.11 10.63
N ASN A 22 5.38 7.82 9.96
CA ASN A 22 5.06 9.01 9.19
C ASN A 22 4.09 8.69 8.04
N PHE A 23 4.34 7.60 7.32
CA PHE A 23 3.47 7.12 6.24
C PHE A 23 2.06 6.78 6.74
N ALA A 24 1.95 6.10 7.89
CA ALA A 24 0.65 5.77 8.49
C ALA A 24 -0.13 7.04 8.88
N ILE A 25 0.54 8.02 9.49
CA ILE A 25 -0.07 9.30 9.87
C ILE A 25 -0.55 10.05 8.61
N ALA A 26 0.30 10.19 7.60
CA ALA A 26 -0.02 10.89 6.36
C ALA A 26 -1.16 10.23 5.58
N SER A 27 -1.28 8.89 5.63
CA SER A 27 -2.36 8.14 5.00
C SER A 27 -3.62 8.01 5.85
N GLY A 28 -3.67 8.61 7.04
CA GLY A 28 -4.84 8.59 7.92
C GLY A 28 -5.12 7.22 8.54
N THR A 29 -4.08 6.42 8.80
CA THR A 29 -4.18 5.08 9.38
C THR A 29 -3.15 4.84 10.49
N THR A 30 -2.97 3.60 10.93
CA THR A 30 -1.97 3.21 11.94
C THR A 30 -0.98 2.20 11.37
N THR A 31 0.25 2.22 11.91
CA THR A 31 1.28 1.24 11.55
C THR A 31 0.79 -0.20 11.79
N ASN A 32 0.03 -0.44 12.86
CA ASN A 32 -0.60 -1.73 13.14
C ASN A 32 -1.60 -2.15 12.07
N TYR A 33 -2.46 -1.23 11.61
CA TYR A 33 -3.40 -1.54 10.53
C TYR A 33 -2.66 -1.97 9.26
N ILE A 34 -1.58 -1.26 8.91
CA ILE A 34 -0.76 -1.60 7.75
C ILE A 34 -0.12 -2.99 7.93
N LYS A 35 0.59 -3.22 9.04
CA LYS A 35 1.34 -4.47 9.31
C LYS A 35 0.43 -5.69 9.50
N LEU A 36 -0.75 -5.54 10.10
CA LEU A 36 -1.63 -6.67 10.42
C LEU A 36 -2.67 -6.95 9.34
N HIS A 37 -3.09 -5.93 8.59
CA HIS A 37 -4.18 -6.05 7.62
C HIS A 37 -3.74 -5.82 6.18
N LEU A 38 -3.14 -4.67 5.86
CA LEU A 38 -2.91 -4.29 4.47
C LEU A 38 -1.86 -5.17 3.78
N ILE A 39 -0.69 -5.37 4.39
CA ILE A 39 0.38 -6.18 3.75
C ILE A 39 -0.02 -7.64 3.52
N TYR A 40 -1.03 -8.12 4.27
CA TYR A 40 -1.58 -9.47 4.17
C TYR A 40 -2.94 -9.51 3.45
N LYS A 41 -3.40 -8.38 2.90
CA LYS A 41 -4.68 -8.25 2.18
C LYS A 41 -5.89 -8.73 3.00
N LYS A 42 -5.81 -8.75 4.33
CA LYS A 42 -6.90 -9.24 5.21
C LYS A 42 -8.10 -8.30 5.23
N LYS A 43 -7.87 -7.01 4.97
CA LYS A 43 -8.91 -6.00 4.82
C LYS A 43 -8.62 -5.21 3.57
N ILE A 44 -9.65 -5.07 2.74
CA ILE A 44 -9.63 -4.21 1.57
C ILE A 44 -9.89 -2.78 2.06
N PRO A 45 -8.93 -1.85 1.92
CA PRO A 45 -9.15 -0.45 2.26
C PRO A 45 -10.27 0.16 1.40
N ARG A 46 -11.01 1.11 1.97
CA ARG A 46 -12.03 1.86 1.22
C ARG A 46 -11.35 2.72 0.14
N PRO A 47 -12.04 3.09 -0.95
CA PRO A 47 -11.47 3.91 -2.02
C PRO A 47 -10.76 5.18 -1.52
N GLU A 48 -11.33 5.88 -0.53
CA GLU A 48 -10.74 7.10 0.01
C GLU A 48 -9.40 6.83 0.71
N MET A 49 -9.29 5.70 1.41
CA MET A 49 -8.06 5.27 2.06
C MET A 49 -7.00 4.84 1.03
N ILE A 50 -7.41 4.22 -0.08
CA ILE A 50 -6.50 3.91 -1.19
C ILE A 50 -5.88 5.20 -1.73
N ASP A 51 -6.69 6.23 -1.95
CA ASP A 51 -6.19 7.52 -2.44
C ASP A 51 -5.24 8.18 -1.42
N SER A 52 -5.59 8.17 -0.13
CA SER A 52 -4.68 8.66 0.92
C SER A 52 -3.34 7.90 0.98
N LEU A 53 -3.35 6.57 0.79
CA LEU A 53 -2.12 5.77 0.75
C LEU A 53 -1.23 6.12 -0.45
N VAL A 54 -1.83 6.34 -1.63
CA VAL A 54 -1.11 6.72 -2.86
C VAL A 54 -0.52 8.12 -2.72
N ILE A 55 -1.28 9.07 -2.17
CA ILE A 55 -0.82 10.44 -1.93
C ILE A 55 0.33 10.43 -0.92
N ALA A 56 0.18 9.73 0.21
CA ALA A 56 1.21 9.62 1.24
C ALA A 56 2.47 8.90 0.77
N ALA A 57 2.39 8.12 -0.32
CA ALA A 57 3.55 7.44 -0.89
C ALA A 57 4.46 8.37 -1.70
N GLU A 58 4.02 9.60 -2.02
CA GLU A 58 4.81 10.62 -2.71
C GLU A 58 5.50 10.10 -4.00
N GLY A 59 4.78 9.27 -4.77
CA GLY A 59 5.30 8.64 -5.99
C GLY A 59 5.96 7.27 -5.81
N GLY A 60 6.01 6.75 -4.57
CA GLY A 60 6.49 5.38 -4.29
C GLY A 60 5.67 4.29 -4.97
N PHE A 61 4.38 4.54 -5.23
CA PHE A 61 3.54 3.72 -6.10
C PHE A 61 2.32 4.50 -6.62
N SER A 62 1.76 4.03 -7.72
CA SER A 62 0.50 4.54 -8.28
C SER A 62 -0.72 3.78 -7.75
N LYS A 63 -1.91 4.40 -7.85
CA LYS A 63 -3.20 3.75 -7.53
C LYS A 63 -3.38 2.45 -8.31
N HIS A 64 -3.02 2.43 -9.59
CA HIS A 64 -3.11 1.23 -10.41
C HIS A 64 -2.22 0.11 -9.86
N GLN A 65 -0.95 0.39 -9.55
CA GLN A 65 -0.04 -0.61 -8.98
C GLN A 65 -0.58 -1.18 -7.66
N PHE A 66 -1.06 -0.32 -6.76
CA PHE A 66 -1.59 -0.76 -5.47
C PHE A 66 -2.86 -1.60 -5.62
N VAL A 67 -3.81 -1.18 -6.45
CA VAL A 67 -5.06 -1.92 -6.69
C VAL A 67 -4.77 -3.26 -7.36
N SER A 68 -3.94 -3.28 -8.40
CA SER A 68 -3.58 -4.53 -9.08
C SER A 68 -2.88 -5.49 -8.13
N TRP A 69 -1.98 -5.01 -7.27
CA TRP A 69 -1.38 -5.83 -6.21
C TRP A 69 -2.43 -6.32 -5.20
N LEU A 70 -3.33 -5.45 -4.74
CA LEU A 70 -4.32 -5.76 -3.71
C LEU A 70 -5.30 -6.86 -4.15
N TYR A 71 -5.69 -6.85 -5.43
CA TYR A 71 -6.64 -7.80 -6.00
C TYR A 71 -5.99 -8.95 -6.79
N ASP A 72 -4.66 -9.04 -6.78
CA ASP A 72 -3.90 -10.04 -7.55
C ASP A 72 -4.27 -10.05 -9.05
N LEU A 73 -4.49 -8.86 -9.62
CA LEU A 73 -4.86 -8.71 -11.02
C LEU A 73 -3.62 -8.87 -11.91
N GLU A 74 -3.76 -9.68 -12.96
CA GLU A 74 -2.78 -9.73 -14.05
C GLU A 74 -3.05 -8.57 -15.03
N VAL A 75 -2.00 -7.87 -15.46
CA VAL A 75 -2.14 -6.84 -16.51
C VAL A 75 -2.31 -7.54 -17.85
N ALA A 76 -3.46 -7.34 -18.47
CA ALA A 76 -3.78 -7.81 -19.81
C ALA A 76 -2.91 -7.14 -20.88
#